data_AF-A0A358UWM6-F1
#
_entry.id   AF-A0A358UWM6-F1
#
_cell.length_a   1.000
_cell.length_b   1.000
_cell.length_c   1.000
_cell.angle_alpha   90.00
_cell.angle_beta   90.00
_cell.angle_gamma   90.00
#
_symmetry.space_group_name_H-M   'P 1'
#
loop_
_entity.id
_entity.type
_entity.pdbx_description
1 polymer ?
#
loop_
_entity_poly.entity_id
_entity_poly.type
_entity_poly.pdbx_seq_one_letter_code
_entity_poly.pdbx_strand_id
1 'polypeptide(L)' 'MKKEEKTESFESKLKRLEETAGLLEREDVPLEDALQLYEEGIHLHKECEKILESARLRIEKLSAGEEK' A
#
# COMPACT_ATOMS: atom_id res chain seq x y z
N MET A 1 0.60 -19.73 -18.96
CA MET A 1 0.68 -18.34 -18.45
C MET A 1 -0.49 -18.15 -17.50
N LYS A 2 -0.27 -18.22 -16.18
CA LYS A 2 -1.32 -17.94 -15.21
C LYS A 2 -1.53 -16.43 -15.21
N LYS A 3 -2.72 -15.99 -15.62
CA LYS A 3 -3.16 -14.61 -15.43
C LYS A 3 -3.24 -14.41 -13.92
N GLU A 4 -2.23 -13.76 -13.35
CA GLU A 4 -2.34 -13.15 -12.04
C GLU A 4 -3.42 -12.07 -12.19
N GLU A 5 -4.59 -12.35 -11.63
CA GLU A 5 -5.59 -11.32 -11.37
C GLU A 5 -4.86 -10.15 -10.71
N LYS A 6 -5.05 -8.95 -11.26
CA LYS A 6 -4.52 -7.69 -10.74
C LYS A 6 -5.14 -7.35 -9.38
N THR A 7 -5.05 -8.24 -8.40
CA THR A 7 -4.96 -7.83 -7.01
C THR A 7 -3.60 -7.15 -6.92
N GLU A 8 -3.56 -5.83 -7.12
CA GLU A 8 -2.32 -5.07 -7.00
C GLU A 8 -1.62 -5.49 -5.70
N SER A 9 -0.48 -6.15 -5.84
CA SER A 9 0.23 -6.74 -4.71
C SER A 9 0.62 -5.67 -3.70
N PHE A 10 0.89 -6.07 -2.46
CA PHE A 10 1.45 -5.15 -1.45
C PHE A 10 2.67 -4.40 -1.99
N GLU A 11 3.59 -5.12 -2.64
CA GLU A 11 4.80 -4.52 -3.23
C GLU A 11 4.48 -3.50 -4.31
N SER A 12 3.47 -3.76 -5.15
CA SER A 12 3.04 -2.80 -6.18
C SER A 12 2.46 -1.52 -5.57
N LYS A 13 1.62 -1.65 -4.53
CA LYS A 13 1.05 -0.49 -3.84
C LYS A 13 2.10 0.31 -3.08
N LEU A 14 3.02 -0.38 -2.41
CA LEU A 14 4.14 0.25 -1.70
C LEU A 14 5.05 1.00 -2.67
N LYS A 15 5.41 0.39 -3.79
CA LYS A 15 6.21 1.04 -4.82
C LYS A 15 5.53 2.30 -5.34
N ARG A 16 4.22 2.23 -5.60
CA ARG A 16 3.45 3.40 -6.06
C ARG A 16 3.44 4.50 -5.00
N LEU A 17 3.30 4.14 -3.72
CA LEU A 17 3.34 5.10 -2.62
C LEU A 17 4.70 5.81 -2.54
N GLU A 18 5.80 5.08 -2.70
CA GLU A 18 7.16 5.64 -2.75
C GLU A 18 7.34 6.58 -3.96
N GLU A 19 6.82 6.21 -5.14
CA GLU A 19 6.82 7.06 -6.33
C GLU A 19 6.05 8.36 -6.09
N THR A 20 4.84 8.28 -5.53
CA THR A 20 4.00 9.44 -5.22
C THR A 20 4.68 10.35 -4.19
N ALA A 21 5.30 9.79 -3.16
CA ALA A 21 6.07 10.56 -2.18
C ALA A 21 7.26 11.28 -2.83
N GLY A 22 8.03 10.59 -3.68
CA GLY A 22 9.15 11.19 -4.40
C GLY A 22 8.73 12.25 -5.43
N LEU A 23 7.50 12.18 -5.96
CA LEU A 23 6.94 13.26 -6.78
C LEU A 23 6.61 14.49 -5.93
N LEU A 24 5.99 14.31 -4.76
CA LEU A 24 5.65 15.40 -3.84
C LEU A 24 6.86 16.18 -3.30
N GLU A 25 8.04 15.57 -3.27
CA GLU A 25 9.29 16.21 -2.83
C GLU A 25 9.89 17.18 -3.88
N ARG A 26 9.38 17.17 -5.12
CA ARG A 26 9.91 18.05 -6.17
C ARG A 26 9.39 19.48 -5.99
N GLU A 27 10.29 20.45 -6.13
CA GLU A 27 9.98 21.88 -5.96
C GLU A 27 9.09 22.46 -7.09
N ASP A 28 8.96 21.76 -8.21
CA ASP A 28 8.25 22.22 -9.42
C ASP A 28 6.84 21.64 -9.57
N VAL A 29 6.31 20.95 -8.56
CA VAL A 29 4.95 20.37 -8.61
C VAL A 29 3.89 21.46 -8.46
N PRO A 30 2.97 21.62 -9.43
CA PRO A 30 1.82 22.50 -9.30
C PRO A 30 0.94 22.11 -8.09
N LEU A 31 0.33 23.10 -7.43
CA LEU A 31 -0.50 22.86 -6.25
C LEU A 31 -1.63 21.83 -6.49
N GLU A 32 -2.27 21.88 -7.66
CA GLU A 32 -3.34 20.95 -8.03
C GLU A 32 -2.81 19.51 -8.11
N ASP A 33 -1.65 19.31 -8.75
CA ASP A 33 -1.00 18.01 -8.86
C ASP A 33 -0.54 17.51 -7.48
N ALA A 34 -0.03 18.40 -6.62
CA ALA A 34 0.37 18.06 -5.26
C ALA A 34 -0.83 17.56 -4.43
N LEU A 35 -2.01 18.17 -4.58
CA LEU A 35 -3.23 17.70 -3.92
C LEU A 35 -3.63 16.31 -4.41
N GLN A 36 -3.60 16.07 -5.72
CA GLN A 36 -3.92 14.76 -6.29
C GLN A 36 -2.95 13.67 -5.83
N LEU A 37 -1.64 13.96 -5.85
CA LEU A 37 -0.61 13.05 -5.35
C LEU A 37 -0.81 12.77 -3.85
N TYR A 38 -1.16 13.78 -3.06
CA TYR A 38 -1.41 13.59 -1.63
C TYR A 38 -2.63 12.67 -1.39
N GLU A 39 -3.74 12.89 -2.09
CA GLU A 39 -4.93 12.04 -2.02
C GLU A 39 -4.62 10.59 -2.42
N GLU A 40 -3.86 10.40 -3.51
CA GLU A 40 -3.39 9.09 -3.96
C GLU A 40 -2.51 8.42 -2.88
N GLY A 41 -1.57 9.16 -2.31
CA GLY A 41 -0.69 8.67 -1.24
C GLY A 41 -1.46 8.18 -0.01
N ILE A 42 -2.46 8.95 0.43
CA ILE A 42 -3.34 8.54 1.55
C ILE A 42 -4.12 7.27 1.21
N HIS A 43 -4.60 7.14 -0.03
CA HIS A 43 -5.31 5.94 -0.46
C HIS A 43 -4.39 4.70 -0.44
N LEU A 44 -3.20 4.80 -1.04
CA LEU A 44 -2.21 3.73 -1.08
C LEU A 44 -1.74 3.31 0.31
N HIS A 45 -1.52 4.29 1.21
CA HIS A 45 -1.17 4.04 2.60
C HIS A 45 -2.23 3.17 3.30
N LYS A 46 -3.50 3.55 3.21
CA LYS A 46 -4.61 2.80 3.82
C LYS A 46 -4.71 1.38 3.27
N GLU A 47 -4.50 1.19 1.97
CA GLU A 47 -4.52 -0.14 1.37
C GLU A 47 -3.34 -1.01 1.84
N CYS A 48 -2.14 -0.43 1.97
CA CYS A 48 -0.98 -1.13 2.54
C CYS A 48 -1.24 -1.54 3.99
N GLU A 49 -1.78 -0.65 4.81
CA GLU A 49 -2.15 -0.95 6.21
C GLU A 49 -3.14 -2.12 6.30
N LYS A 50 -4.19 -2.12 5.48
CA LYS A 50 -5.17 -3.22 5.46
C LYS A 50 -4.54 -4.57 5.13
N ILE A 51 -3.61 -4.60 4.17
CA ILE A 51 -2.92 -5.83 3.78
C ILE A 51 -2.06 -6.34 4.95
N LEU A 52 -1.29 -5.43 5.57
CA LEU A 52 -0.44 -5.76 6.72
C LEU A 52 -1.28 -6.25 7.92
N GLU A 53 -2.41 -5.61 8.20
CA GLU A 53 -3.32 -6.01 9.27
C GLU A 53 -3.92 -7.39 9.01
N SER A 54 -4.37 -7.65 7.78
CA SER A 54 -4.86 -8.98 7.39
C SER A 54 -3.78 -10.06 7.55
N ALA A 55 -2.54 -9.76 7.18
CA ALA A 55 -1.41 -10.66 7.36
C ALA A 55 -1.11 -10.92 8.84
N ARG A 56 -1.10 -9.87 9.68
CA ARG A 56 -0.91 -9.96 11.14
C ARG A 56 -1.97 -10.86 11.79
N LEU A 57 -3.25 -10.61 11.50
CA LEU A 57 -4.36 -11.41 12.03
C LEU A 57 -4.26 -12.88 11.61
N ARG A 58 -3.78 -13.15 10.39
CA ARG A 58 -3.56 -14.52 9.92
C ARG A 58 -2.43 -15.21 10.68
N ILE A 59 -1.34 -14.51 10.96
CA ILE A 59 -0.22 -15.02 11.77
C ILE A 59 -0.70 -15.30 13.19
N GLU A 60 -1.41 -14.36 13.82
CA GLU A 60 -1.93 -14.52 15.18
C GLU A 60 -2.84 -15.76 15.31
N LYS A 61 -3.74 -15.98 14.34
CA LYS A 61 -4.61 -17.17 14.31
C LYS A 61 -3.84 -18.47 14.17
N LEU A 62 -2.75 -18.48 13.41
CA LEU A 62 -1.91 -19.67 13.24
C LEU A 62 -1.14 -19.96 14.54
N SER A 63 -0.53 -18.94 15.15
CA SER A 63 0.20 -19.09 16.41
C SER A 63 -0.72 -19.49 17.59
N ALA A 64 -1.93 -18.94 17.67
CA ALA A 64 -2.91 -19.33 18.70
C ALA A 64 -3.45 -20.76 18.53
N GLY A 65 -3.30 -21.35 17.34
CA GLY A 65 -3.69 -22.73 17.06
C GLY A 65 -2.66 -23.78 17.49
N GLU A 66 -1.42 -23.38 17.81
CA GLU A 66 -0.33 -24.29 18.21
C GLU A 66 -0.30 -24.58 19.73
N GLU A 67 -1.14 -23.93 20.54
CA GLU A 67 -1.25 -24.14 21.99
C GLU A 67 -2.29 -25.19 22.44
N LYS A 68 -2.71 -26.12 21.56
CA LYS A 68 -3.64 -27.20 21.93
C LYS A 68 -3.13 -28.61 21.66
#